data_AF-A0A0G0NB48-F1
#
_entry.id   AF-A0A0G0NB48-F1
#
_cell.length_a   1.000
_cell.length_b   1.000
_cell.length_c   1.000
_cell.angle_alpha   90.00
_cell.angle_beta   90.00
_cell.angle_gamma   90.00
#
_symmetry.space_group_name_H-M   'P 1'
#
loop_
_entity.id
_entity.type
_entity.pdbx_description
1 polymer ?
#
loop_
_entity_poly.entity_id
_entity_poly.type
_entity_poly.pdbx_seq_one_letter_code
_entity_poly.pdbx_strand_id
1 'polypeptide(L)'
;MSIDKFIGKIKNITLSANSEAGEEISFDKEGNVEKFALFRKLFLSLIIILVASLSFGVGRLSVVGDREPIKIEYDSEMTTNNRQTTKTNQTANVIQAISGQVVVSKNGTRYHYLHCSGAKQIKEENKIIFSSPDVAEASGYTLAANCKPR
;
A
#
# COMPACT_ATOMS: atom_id res chain seq x y z
N MET A 1 -12.53 -43.99 7.60
CA MET A 1 -11.62 -43.04 6.91
C MET A 1 -10.23 -43.29 7.46
N SER A 2 -9.40 -44.03 6.71
CA SER A 2 -8.25 -44.80 7.26
C SER A 2 -7.13 -43.94 7.84
N ILE A 3 -6.67 -44.31 9.03
CA ILE A 3 -5.52 -43.73 9.74
C ILE A 3 -4.24 -43.80 8.87
N ASP A 4 -4.13 -44.81 8.01
CA ASP A 4 -3.00 -45.01 7.09
C ASP A 4 -2.84 -43.85 6.10
N LYS A 5 -3.96 -43.25 5.67
CA LYS A 5 -3.96 -42.08 4.77
C LYS A 5 -3.46 -40.83 5.49
N PHE A 6 -3.68 -40.74 6.80
CA PHE A 6 -3.21 -39.63 7.62
C PHE A 6 -1.72 -39.75 7.92
N ILE A 7 -1.23 -40.96 8.24
CA ILE A 7 0.20 -41.21 8.46
C ILE A 7 1.02 -40.95 7.18
N GLY A 8 0.54 -41.38 6.02
CA GLY A 8 1.19 -41.08 4.74
C GLY A 8 1.28 -39.58 4.45
N LYS A 9 0.25 -38.82 4.87
CA LYS A 9 0.17 -37.37 4.72
C LYS A 9 0.95 -36.58 5.79
N ILE A 10 1.32 -37.20 6.90
CA ILE A 10 2.28 -36.61 7.84
C ILE A 10 3.70 -36.83 7.29
N LYS A 11 4.00 -38.04 6.82
CA LYS A 11 5.34 -38.43 6.34
C LYS A 11 5.79 -37.61 5.12
N ASN A 12 4.88 -37.26 4.21
CA ASN A 12 5.21 -36.42 3.06
C ASN A 12 5.40 -34.93 3.43
N ILE A 13 4.72 -34.42 4.46
CA ILE A 13 4.87 -33.05 4.96
C ILE A 13 6.23 -32.89 5.66
N THR A 14 6.68 -33.88 6.44
CA THR A 14 7.97 -33.80 7.15
C THR A 14 9.17 -33.81 6.21
N LEU A 15 9.08 -34.49 5.06
CA LEU A 15 10.16 -34.53 4.06
C LEU A 15 10.32 -33.21 3.29
N SER A 16 9.27 -32.39 3.21
CA SER A 16 9.33 -31.07 2.55
C SER A 16 9.80 -29.94 3.46
N ALA A 17 9.85 -30.16 4.78
CA ALA A 17 10.16 -29.13 5.77
C ALA A 17 11.66 -29.05 6.15
N ASN A 18 12.51 -29.95 5.67
CA ASN A 18 13.95 -30.00 5.99
C ASN A 18 14.85 -29.40 4.90
N SER A 19 14.32 -28.59 3.97
CA SER A 19 15.12 -27.88 2.97
C SER A 19 15.58 -26.48 3.42
N GLU A 20 15.69 -26.26 4.73
CA GLU A 20 16.36 -25.08 5.28
C GLU A 20 17.87 -25.33 5.26
N ALA A 21 18.51 -24.76 4.24
CA ALA A 21 19.91 -24.34 4.19
C ALA A 21 20.85 -24.95 5.26
N GLY A 22 21.13 -26.25 5.13
CA GLY A 22 22.30 -26.83 5.78
C GLY A 22 23.54 -26.18 5.18
N GLU A 23 24.21 -25.32 5.95
CA GLU A 23 25.56 -24.88 5.61
C GLU A 23 26.47 -26.11 5.75
N GLU A 24 26.81 -26.73 4.61
CA GLU A 24 27.80 -27.81 4.56
C GLU A 24 29.17 -27.21 4.93
N ILE A 25 29.51 -27.31 6.22
CA ILE A 25 30.81 -26.91 6.73
C ILE A 25 31.79 -28.01 6.33
N SER A 26 32.55 -27.81 5.26
CA SER A 26 33.64 -28.71 4.88
C SER A 26 34.76 -28.60 5.92
N PHE A 27 35.04 -29.70 6.61
CA PHE A 27 36.15 -29.81 7.55
C PHE A 27 37.36 -30.41 6.82
N ASP A 28 38.54 -29.82 7.01
CA ASP A 28 39.78 -30.37 6.49
C ASP A 28 40.14 -31.68 7.25
N LYS A 29 41.08 -32.47 6.74
CA LYS A 29 41.41 -33.80 7.29
C LYS A 29 41.90 -33.77 8.74
N GLU A 30 42.31 -32.60 9.25
CA GLU A 30 42.71 -32.38 10.63
C GLU A 30 41.58 -31.87 11.56
N GLY A 31 40.33 -31.81 11.09
CA GLY A 31 39.17 -31.37 11.91
C GLY A 31 39.12 -29.87 12.16
N ASN A 32 39.91 -29.08 11.43
CA ASN A 32 39.88 -27.62 11.49
C ASN A 32 38.87 -27.08 10.49
N VAL A 33 38.13 -26.04 10.90
CA VAL A 33 37.26 -25.29 9.98
C VAL A 33 38.17 -24.55 9.01
N GLU A 34 38.07 -24.86 7.71
CA GLU A 34 38.82 -24.13 6.70
C GLU A 34 38.44 -22.65 6.78
N LYS A 35 39.34 -21.83 7.34
CA LYS A 35 39.18 -20.37 7.44
C LYS A 35 38.88 -19.75 6.07
N PHE A 36 39.25 -20.43 4.98
CA PHE A 36 39.06 -20.02 3.60
C PHE A 36 37.59 -19.94 3.18
N ALA A 37 36.73 -20.88 3.58
CA ALA A 37 35.30 -20.84 3.25
C ALA A 37 34.57 -19.73 4.03
N LEU A 38 34.92 -19.57 5.31
CA LEU A 38 34.34 -18.54 6.18
C LEU A 38 34.81 -17.14 5.75
N PHE A 39 36.08 -16.98 5.36
CA PHE A 39 36.60 -15.72 4.80
C PHE A 39 35.93 -15.38 3.47
N ARG A 40 35.65 -16.36 2.59
CA ARG A 40 34.87 -16.11 1.36
C ARG A 40 33.47 -15.61 1.65
N LYS A 41 32.77 -16.18 2.63
CA LYS A 41 31.43 -15.72 3.03
C LYS A 41 31.46 -14.33 3.67
N LEU A 42 32.43 -14.07 4.54
CA LEU A 42 32.63 -12.74 5.13
C LEU A 42 33.00 -11.69 4.07
N PHE A 43 33.87 -12.04 3.12
CA PHE A 43 34.26 -11.18 2.01
C PHE A 43 33.11 -10.91 1.05
N LEU A 44 32.31 -11.93 0.73
CA LEU A 44 31.12 -11.80 -0.10
C LEU A 44 30.06 -10.92 0.59
N SER A 45 29.83 -11.14 1.89
CA SER A 45 28.95 -10.30 2.71
C SER A 45 29.42 -8.84 2.74
N LEU A 46 30.72 -8.60 2.96
CA LEU A 46 31.34 -7.26 2.93
C LEU A 46 31.14 -6.56 1.58
N ILE A 47 31.35 -7.27 0.46
CA ILE A 47 31.15 -6.72 -0.88
C ILE A 47 29.69 -6.32 -1.11
N ILE A 48 28.72 -7.15 -0.70
CA ILE A 48 27.29 -6.82 -0.84
C ILE A 48 26.96 -5.55 -0.07
N ILE A 49 27.44 -5.43 1.18
CA ILE A 49 27.23 -4.25 2.02
C ILE A 49 27.85 -3.00 1.38
N LEU A 50 29.04 -3.14 0.80
CA LEU A 50 29.77 -2.05 0.14
C LEU A 50 29.05 -1.58 -1.13
N VAL A 51 28.57 -2.50 -1.96
CA VAL A 51 27.77 -2.20 -3.17
C VAL A 51 26.43 -1.56 -2.81
N ALA A 52 25.76 -2.03 -1.77
CA ALA A 52 24.52 -1.45 -1.27
C ALA A 52 24.74 -0.01 -0.78
N SER A 53 25.82 0.24 -0.02
CA SER A 53 26.17 1.57 0.50
C SER A 53 26.49 2.55 -0.63
N LEU A 54 27.23 2.11 -1.66
CA LEU A 54 27.51 2.92 -2.86
C LEU A 54 26.23 3.28 -3.61
N SER A 55 25.35 2.29 -3.85
CA SER A 55 24.08 2.50 -4.57
C SER A 55 23.16 3.45 -3.81
N PHE A 56 23.07 3.28 -2.48
CA PHE A 56 22.30 4.15 -1.61
C PHE A 56 22.87 5.58 -1.59
N GLY A 57 24.19 5.73 -1.52
CA GLY A 57 24.86 7.03 -1.56
C GLY A 57 24.55 7.81 -2.85
N VAL A 58 24.61 7.14 -4.01
CA VAL A 58 24.26 7.73 -5.31
C VAL A 58 22.78 8.12 -5.37
N GLY A 59 21.88 7.25 -4.92
CA GLY A 59 20.43 7.55 -4.88
C GLY A 59 20.09 8.76 -4.01
N ARG A 60 20.73 8.89 -2.85
CA ARG A 60 20.54 10.05 -1.95
C ARG A 60 21.08 11.34 -2.54
N LEU A 61 22.16 11.28 -3.33
CA LEU A 61 22.71 12.45 -4.02
C LEU A 61 21.80 12.92 -5.17
N SER A 62 21.09 12.00 -5.84
CA SER A 62 20.14 12.31 -6.92
C SER A 62 18.91 13.14 -6.48
N VAL A 63 18.66 13.25 -5.17
CA VAL A 63 17.52 14.01 -4.62
C VAL A 63 17.94 15.44 -4.24
N VAL A 64 19.24 15.73 -4.16
CA VAL A 64 19.75 17.08 -3.90
C VAL A 64 19.79 17.85 -5.22
N GLY A 65 18.69 18.52 -5.51
CA GLY A 65 18.59 19.54 -6.55
C GLY A 65 17.42 20.45 -6.21
N ASP A 66 17.65 21.76 -6.26
CA ASP A 66 16.60 22.75 -6.08
C ASP A 66 15.62 22.65 -7.26
N ARG A 67 14.59 21.81 -7.08
CA ARG A 67 13.46 21.77 -8.00
C ARG A 67 12.65 23.01 -7.74
N GLU A 68 12.74 23.99 -8.63
CA GLU A 68 11.86 25.15 -8.58
C GLU A 68 10.41 24.64 -8.54
N PRO A 69 9.61 25.09 -7.56
CA PRO A 69 8.22 24.68 -7.46
C PRO A 69 7.49 25.14 -8.72
N ILE A 70 6.77 24.22 -9.36
CA ILE A 70 5.94 24.50 -10.53
C ILE A 70 4.93 25.58 -10.15
N LYS A 71 5.18 26.83 -10.59
CA LYS A 71 4.28 27.96 -10.39
C LYS A 71 3.17 27.85 -11.44
N ILE A 72 1.98 27.47 -11.00
CA ILE A 72 0.80 27.49 -11.88
C ILE A 72 0.36 28.94 -12.00
N GLU A 73 0.71 29.59 -13.11
CA GLU A 73 0.20 30.90 -13.49
C GLU A 73 -1.21 30.69 -14.06
N TYR A 74 -2.22 31.19 -13.36
CA TYR A 74 -3.60 31.17 -13.84
C TYR A 74 -3.93 32.51 -14.48
N ASP A 75 -4.60 32.49 -15.63
CA ASP A 75 -5.15 33.67 -16.27
C ASP A 75 -6.21 34.32 -15.35
N SER A 76 -6.10 35.63 -15.15
CA SER A 76 -6.96 36.40 -14.24
C SER A 76 -8.41 36.45 -14.69
N GLU A 77 -8.70 36.15 -15.96
CA GLU A 77 -10.06 36.20 -16.51
C GLU A 77 -10.96 35.00 -16.13
N MET A 78 -10.43 33.97 -15.45
CA MET A 78 -11.23 32.88 -14.87
C MET A 78 -11.45 33.01 -13.35
N THR A 79 -11.10 34.15 -12.74
CA THR A 79 -11.17 34.36 -11.28
C THR A 79 -12.22 35.39 -10.85
N THR A 80 -13.38 35.45 -11.50
CA THR A 80 -14.53 36.25 -11.00
C THR A 80 -15.62 35.42 -10.32
N ASN A 81 -15.49 34.08 -10.23
CA ASN A 81 -16.52 33.25 -9.57
C ASN A 81 -16.05 32.27 -8.49
N ASN A 82 -14.82 32.37 -7.96
CA ASN A 82 -14.55 31.79 -6.65
C ASN A 82 -13.31 32.38 -5.99
N ARG A 83 -13.52 33.36 -5.09
CA ARG A 83 -12.50 33.78 -4.14
C ARG A 83 -12.48 32.80 -2.97
N GLN A 84 -11.55 31.85 -2.98
CA GLN A 84 -10.93 31.44 -1.74
C GLN A 84 -9.44 31.21 -1.92
N THR A 85 -8.71 32.22 -1.48
CA THR A 85 -7.27 32.36 -1.48
C THR A 85 -6.64 31.35 -0.53
N THR A 86 -5.75 30.52 -1.08
CA THR A 86 -4.85 29.63 -0.36
C THR A 86 -3.79 30.46 0.39
N LYS A 87 -3.68 30.30 1.71
CA LYS A 87 -2.40 30.33 2.43
C LYS A 87 -2.50 29.51 3.73
N THR A 88 -1.59 28.53 3.82
CA THR A 88 -1.10 27.88 5.05
C THR A 88 -1.84 26.62 5.52
N ASN A 89 -1.11 25.50 5.48
CA ASN A 89 -1.33 24.18 6.13
C ASN A 89 -1.98 23.06 5.29
N GLN A 90 -1.12 22.34 4.57
CA GLN A 90 -1.37 21.06 3.86
C GLN A 90 -1.64 19.87 4.82
N THR A 91 -2.51 20.06 5.81
CA THR A 91 -3.07 18.97 6.63
C THR A 91 -4.60 18.94 6.60
N ALA A 92 -5.26 19.93 5.98
CA ALA A 92 -6.71 19.97 5.84
C ALA A 92 -7.26 19.30 4.56
N ASN A 93 -6.46 19.13 3.51
CA ASN A 93 -6.94 18.62 2.22
C ASN A 93 -7.15 17.10 2.18
N VAL A 94 -6.58 16.36 3.14
CA VAL A 94 -6.95 14.95 3.35
C VAL A 94 -8.32 14.86 4.04
N ILE A 95 -8.71 15.85 4.85
CA ILE A 95 -10.02 15.86 5.53
C ILE A 95 -11.16 16.21 4.56
N GLN A 96 -10.91 17.06 3.55
CA GLN A 96 -11.93 17.37 2.54
C GLN A 96 -12.18 16.23 1.54
N ALA A 97 -11.15 15.44 1.17
CA ALA A 97 -11.34 14.23 0.37
C ALA A 97 -12.20 13.17 1.08
N ILE A 98 -12.19 13.16 2.43
CA ILE A 98 -13.04 12.27 3.24
C ILE A 98 -14.48 12.82 3.35
N SER A 99 -14.68 14.13 3.19
CA SER A 99 -16.00 14.78 3.29
C SER A 99 -16.89 14.64 2.05
N GLY A 100 -16.31 14.31 0.89
CA GLY A 100 -17.05 14.11 -0.38
C GLY A 100 -17.37 12.65 -0.70
N GLN A 101 -16.90 11.71 0.12
CA GLN A 101 -17.06 10.30 -0.14
C GLN A 101 -18.54 9.89 0.05
N VAL A 102 -19.09 9.19 -0.95
CA VAL A 102 -20.47 8.70 -0.94
C VAL A 102 -20.50 7.19 -0.98
N VAL A 103 -21.48 6.62 -0.32
CA VAL A 103 -21.71 5.19 -0.17
C VAL A 103 -22.99 4.80 -0.88
N VAL A 104 -22.93 3.73 -1.65
CA VAL A 104 -24.04 3.16 -2.39
C VAL A 104 -24.22 1.70 -1.97
N SER A 105 -25.47 1.24 -2.00
CA SER A 105 -25.77 -0.19 -1.87
C SER A 105 -25.76 -0.85 -3.24
N LYS A 106 -25.10 -1.99 -3.39
CA LYS A 106 -25.11 -2.80 -4.63
C LYS A 106 -26.52 -3.15 -5.11
N ASN A 107 -27.47 -3.29 -4.18
CA ASN A 107 -28.87 -3.60 -4.48
C ASN A 107 -29.79 -2.35 -4.48
N GLY A 108 -29.24 -1.17 -4.20
CA GLY A 108 -29.98 0.08 -4.14
C GLY A 108 -29.70 0.95 -5.37
N THR A 109 -30.61 1.88 -5.66
CA THR A 109 -30.45 2.89 -6.71
C THR A 109 -30.09 4.27 -6.15
N ARG A 110 -29.76 4.34 -4.86
CA ARG A 110 -29.54 5.59 -4.13
C ARG A 110 -28.18 5.63 -3.47
N TYR A 111 -27.55 6.80 -3.50
CA TYR A 111 -26.31 7.08 -2.78
C TYR A 111 -26.59 7.85 -1.49
N HIS A 112 -25.73 7.62 -0.50
CA HIS A 112 -25.81 8.18 0.85
C HIS A 112 -24.42 8.70 1.25
N TYR A 113 -24.35 9.84 1.93
CA TYR A 113 -23.09 10.28 2.53
C TYR A 113 -22.74 9.43 3.77
N LEU A 114 -21.45 9.38 4.14
CA LEU A 114 -20.97 8.61 5.30
C LEU A 114 -21.64 9.00 6.63
N HIS A 115 -22.14 10.24 6.75
CA HIS A 115 -22.85 10.73 7.93
C HIS A 115 -24.32 10.29 8.01
N CYS A 116 -24.89 9.73 6.95
CA CYS A 116 -26.29 9.33 6.92
C CYS A 116 -26.52 7.98 7.64
N SER A 117 -27.67 7.85 8.31
CA SER A 117 -28.09 6.59 8.94
C SER A 117 -28.19 5.44 7.94
N GLY A 118 -28.60 5.73 6.70
CA GLY A 118 -28.66 4.76 5.62
C GLY A 118 -27.31 4.14 5.28
N ALA A 119 -26.21 4.91 5.34
CA ALA A 119 -24.86 4.40 5.06
C ALA A 119 -24.37 3.41 6.12
N LYS A 120 -24.83 3.54 7.38
CA LYS A 120 -24.46 2.65 8.49
C LYS A 120 -25.21 1.31 8.48
N GLN A 121 -26.40 1.27 7.85
CA GLN A 121 -27.23 0.06 7.78
C GLN A 121 -26.85 -0.86 6.61
N ILE A 122 -26.07 -0.36 5.64
CA ILE A 122 -25.60 -1.17 4.51
C ILE A 122 -24.51 -2.13 5.00
N LYS A 123 -24.75 -3.43 4.80
CA LYS A 123 -23.75 -4.48 5.06
C LYS A 123 -22.50 -4.23 4.21
N GLU A 124 -21.32 -4.50 4.77
CA GLU A 124 -20.03 -4.27 4.09
C GLU A 124 -19.93 -4.98 2.74
N GLU A 125 -20.51 -6.19 2.64
CA GLU A 125 -20.60 -6.99 1.42
C GLU A 125 -21.36 -6.32 0.26
N ASN A 126 -22.25 -5.38 0.57
CA ASN A 126 -23.07 -4.65 -0.41
C ASN A 126 -22.69 -3.18 -0.50
N LYS A 127 -21.60 -2.76 0.16
CA LYS A 127 -21.17 -1.36 0.22
C LYS A 127 -20.25 -1.04 -0.96
N ILE A 128 -20.59 0.00 -1.71
CA ILE A 128 -19.74 0.54 -2.77
C ILE A 128 -19.44 2.00 -2.42
N ILE A 129 -18.16 2.37 -2.51
CA ILE A 129 -17.68 3.69 -2.09
C ILE A 129 -17.21 4.45 -3.33
N PHE A 130 -17.73 5.65 -3.53
CA PHE A 130 -17.28 6.56 -4.58
C PHE A 130 -16.62 7.80 -3.98
N SER A 131 -15.61 8.31 -4.67
CA SER A 131 -14.82 9.47 -4.26
C SER A 131 -15.55 10.80 -4.40
N SER A 132 -16.60 10.88 -5.24
CA SER A 132 -17.43 12.09 -5.42
C SER A 132 -18.90 11.71 -5.68
N PRO A 133 -19.89 12.51 -5.23
CA PRO A 133 -21.28 12.38 -5.63
C PRO A 133 -21.48 12.39 -7.16
N ASP A 134 -20.72 13.19 -7.90
CA ASP A 134 -20.87 13.30 -9.36
C ASP A 134 -20.63 11.95 -10.07
N VAL A 135 -19.70 11.14 -9.54
CA VAL A 135 -19.38 9.82 -10.08
C VAL A 135 -20.52 8.82 -9.80
N ALA A 136 -21.18 8.96 -8.65
CA ALA A 136 -22.35 8.15 -8.31
C ALA A 136 -23.55 8.53 -9.20
N GLU A 137 -23.77 9.81 -9.46
CA GLU A 137 -24.82 10.30 -10.36
C GLU A 137 -24.57 9.88 -11.81
N ALA A 138 -23.33 9.96 -12.29
CA ALA A 138 -22.94 9.46 -13.62
C ALA A 138 -23.15 7.95 -13.75
N SER A 139 -23.09 7.21 -12.64
CA SER A 139 -23.40 5.78 -12.57
C SER A 139 -24.91 5.49 -12.44
N GLY A 140 -25.77 6.52 -12.46
CA GLY A 140 -27.22 6.40 -12.40
C GLY A 140 -27.81 6.31 -10.99
N TYR A 141 -27.03 6.61 -9.95
CA TYR A 141 -27.52 6.62 -8.58
C TYR A 141 -28.05 8.01 -8.19
N THR A 142 -29.15 8.04 -7.45
CA THR A 142 -29.79 9.30 -7.01
C THR A 142 -29.58 9.56 -5.52
N LEU A 143 -29.64 10.83 -5.11
CA LEU A 143 -29.50 11.17 -3.69
C LEU A 143 -30.65 10.54 -2.88
N ALA A 144 -30.30 9.88 -1.78
CA ALA A 144 -31.32 9.34 -0.89
C ALA A 144 -32.16 10.44 -0.23
N ALA A 145 -33.49 10.31 -0.28
CA ALA A 145 -34.42 11.28 0.31
C ALA A 145 -34.23 11.55 1.81
N ASN A 146 -33.67 10.56 2.54
CA ASN A 146 -33.36 10.67 3.96
C ASN A 146 -31.96 11.24 4.25
N CYS A 147 -31.23 11.66 3.22
CA CYS A 147 -29.87 12.15 3.30
C CYS A 147 -29.82 13.60 2.83
N LYS A 148 -29.35 14.50 3.69
CA LYS A 148 -29.18 15.92 3.33
C LYS A 148 -27.72 16.20 2.95
N PRO A 149 -27.46 16.90 1.83
CA PRO A 149 -26.15 17.49 1.58
C PRO A 149 -25.89 18.53 2.68
N ARG A 150 -24.65 18.64 3.14
CA ARG A 150 -24.26 19.54 4.24
C ARG A 150 -23.55 20.77 3.69
#